data_AF-A0A2T4V0C1-F1
#
_entry.id   AF-A0A2T4V0C1-F1
#
_cell.length_a   1.000
_cell.length_b   1.000
_cell.length_c   1.000
_cell.angle_alpha   90.00
_cell.angle_beta   90.00
_cell.angle_gamma   90.00
#
_symmetry.space_group_name_H-M   'P 1'
#
loop_
_entity.id
_entity.type
_entity.pdbx_description
1 polymer ?
#
loop_
_entity_poly.entity_id
_entity_poly.type
_entity_poly.pdbx_seq_one_letter_code
_entity_poly.pdbx_strand_id
1 'polypeptide(L)'
;MPGGRMKTTLFYGPWQCRQEFMNGCQKECAQQGYPLMGCMWLADIKLDWEGSLVALPIPVKAGSRYGVYHCCCNYPELSTEEKETLRDRWDDFRDSFREDWSKKFGKWPTDKGENWPGHHIRDLKHGGNPVDRNNIIPAQPGTHKLFNKAYPACYRGQSPWNSVGPDLPYTDN
;
A
#
# COMPACT_ATOMS: atom_id res chain seq x y z
N MET A 1 5.16 25.91 -22.34
CA MET A 1 5.78 24.56 -22.34
C MET A 1 4.74 23.57 -22.79
N PRO A 2 5.06 22.50 -23.57
CA PRO A 2 4.06 21.55 -24.05
C PRO A 2 3.24 21.05 -22.86
N GLY A 3 1.94 21.34 -22.88
CA GLY A 3 1.06 21.18 -21.73
C GLY A 3 0.68 19.72 -21.53
N GLY A 4 0.93 19.21 -20.34
CA GLY A 4 0.42 17.92 -19.90
C GLY A 4 0.23 17.88 -18.40
N ARG A 5 -0.67 17.01 -17.94
CA ARG A 5 -0.94 16.74 -16.52
C ARG A 5 -0.68 15.27 -16.22
N MET A 6 -0.22 14.99 -15.01
CA MET A 6 -0.21 13.63 -14.49
C MET A 6 -1.55 13.33 -13.85
N LYS A 7 -2.20 12.25 -14.27
CA LYS A 7 -3.37 11.67 -13.62
C LYS A 7 -2.90 10.50 -12.76
N THR A 8 -3.06 10.63 -11.45
CA THR A 8 -2.80 9.55 -10.50
C THR A 8 -4.10 8.80 -10.23
N THR A 9 -4.09 7.48 -10.41
CA THR A 9 -5.22 6.59 -10.09
C THR A 9 -4.75 5.53 -9.10
N LEU A 10 -5.48 5.36 -8.00
CA LEU A 10 -5.20 4.31 -7.01
C LEU A 10 -6.19 3.16 -7.21
N PHE A 11 -5.64 1.96 -7.35
CA PHE A 11 -6.40 0.71 -7.32
C PHE A 11 -6.12 -0.01 -6.02
N TYR A 12 -7.14 -0.60 -5.42
CA TYR A 12 -7.02 -1.29 -4.13
C TYR A 12 -7.37 -2.78 -4.25
N GLY A 13 -6.55 -3.61 -3.62
CA GLY A 13 -6.79 -5.05 -3.45
C GLY A 13 -7.61 -5.38 -2.19
N PRO A 14 -7.28 -6.47 -1.47
CA PRO A 14 -6.00 -7.20 -1.51
C PRO A 14 -5.95 -8.28 -2.60
N TRP A 15 -4.81 -8.38 -3.28
CA TRP A 15 -4.52 -9.42 -4.26
C TRP A 15 -3.29 -10.23 -3.87
N GLN A 16 -3.13 -11.41 -4.47
CA GLN A 16 -1.88 -12.13 -4.40
C GLN A 16 -0.75 -11.31 -5.04
N CYS A 17 0.44 -11.38 -4.47
CA CYS A 17 1.60 -10.77 -5.06
C CYS A 17 2.01 -11.46 -6.37
N ARG A 18 2.32 -10.66 -7.39
CA ARG A 18 3.03 -11.15 -8.58
C ARG A 18 4.45 -11.62 -8.22
N GLN A 19 5.07 -12.34 -9.14
CA GLN A 19 6.39 -12.97 -8.92
C GLN A 19 7.46 -11.97 -8.43
N GLU A 20 7.49 -10.78 -9.02
CA GLU A 20 8.43 -9.71 -8.65
C GLU A 20 8.32 -9.33 -7.16
N PHE A 21 7.09 -9.11 -6.67
CA PHE A 21 6.84 -8.72 -5.28
C PHE A 21 7.14 -9.86 -4.32
N MET A 22 6.80 -11.09 -4.71
CA MET A 22 7.14 -12.27 -3.92
C MET A 22 8.67 -12.40 -3.75
N ASN A 23 9.43 -12.21 -4.82
CA ASN A 23 10.90 -12.22 -4.77
C ASN A 23 11.45 -11.08 -3.90
N GLY A 24 10.84 -9.89 -3.98
CA GLY A 24 11.16 -8.75 -3.12
C GLY A 24 10.97 -9.08 -1.64
N CYS A 25 9.82 -9.65 -1.28
CA CYS A 25 9.54 -10.08 0.08
C CYS A 25 10.45 -11.20 0.57
N GLN A 26 10.76 -12.18 -0.29
CA GLN A 26 11.69 -13.27 0.05
C GLN A 26 13.05 -12.70 0.47
N LYS A 27 13.55 -11.73 -0.30
CA LYS A 27 14.81 -11.04 -0.03
C LYS A 27 14.73 -10.19 1.25
N GLU A 28 13.67 -9.41 1.40
CA GLU A 28 13.47 -8.55 2.57
C GLU A 28 13.41 -9.37 3.87
N CYS A 29 12.61 -10.43 3.91
CA CYS A 29 12.48 -11.28 5.09
C CYS A 29 13.81 -11.98 5.40
N ALA A 30 14.48 -12.53 4.38
CA ALA A 30 15.77 -13.20 4.56
C ALA A 30 16.86 -12.25 5.07
N GLN A 31 16.89 -11.01 4.61
CA GLN A 31 17.81 -9.97 5.11
C GLN A 31 17.58 -9.64 6.59
N GLN A 32 16.35 -9.81 7.08
CA GLN A 32 16.00 -9.65 8.48
C GLN A 32 16.08 -10.95 9.29
N GLY A 33 16.50 -12.06 8.68
CA GLY A 33 16.63 -13.36 9.34
C GLY A 33 15.33 -14.13 9.53
N TYR A 34 14.25 -13.76 8.83
CA TYR A 34 12.94 -14.39 8.92
C TYR A 34 12.56 -15.11 7.62
N PRO A 35 11.87 -16.27 7.69
CA PRO A 35 11.21 -16.82 6.51
C PRO A 35 10.03 -15.95 6.08
N LEU A 36 9.78 -15.91 4.77
CA LEU A 36 8.57 -15.32 4.20
C LEU A 36 7.39 -16.28 4.43
N MET A 37 6.31 -15.77 5.03
CA MET A 37 5.07 -16.54 5.21
C MET A 37 4.08 -16.25 4.07
N GLY A 38 4.00 -15.01 3.61
CA GLY A 38 3.16 -14.65 2.49
C GLY A 38 3.38 -13.21 2.02
N CYS A 39 2.76 -12.87 0.89
CA CYS A 39 2.84 -11.54 0.31
C CYS A 39 1.44 -11.09 -0.15
N MET A 40 1.08 -9.85 0.21
CA MET A 40 -0.19 -9.23 -0.19
C MET A 40 0.05 -7.98 -1.01
N TRP A 41 -0.51 -7.91 -2.21
CA TRP A 41 -0.54 -6.69 -3.00
C TRP A 41 -1.75 -5.85 -2.56
N LEU A 42 -1.48 -4.73 -1.89
CA LEU A 42 -2.50 -3.88 -1.25
C LEU A 42 -3.08 -2.85 -2.19
N ALA A 43 -2.22 -2.17 -2.94
CA ALA A 43 -2.63 -1.13 -3.86
C ALA A 43 -1.69 -1.04 -5.05
N ASP A 44 -2.16 -0.47 -6.15
CA ASP A 44 -1.32 -0.07 -7.27
C ASP A 44 -1.62 1.39 -7.60
N ILE A 45 -0.56 2.16 -7.78
CA ILE A 45 -0.62 3.57 -8.13
C ILE A 45 -0.26 3.68 -9.60
N LYS A 46 -1.25 4.02 -10.41
CA LYS A 46 -1.06 4.29 -11.84
C LYS A 46 -0.86 5.78 -12.04
N LEU A 47 0.22 6.14 -12.72
CA LEU A 47 0.58 7.51 -13.07
C LEU A 47 0.50 7.65 -14.59
N ASP A 48 -0.63 8.17 -15.09
CA ASP A 48 -0.84 8.40 -16.53
C ASP A 48 -0.49 9.85 -16.89
N TRP A 49 0.39 10.07 -17.86
CA TRP A 49 0.59 11.39 -18.45
C TRP A 49 -0.47 11.65 -19.52
N GLU A 50 -1.12 12.80 -19.44
CA GLU A 50 -2.07 13.29 -20.43
C GLU A 50 -1.57 14.63 -20.99
N GLY A 51 -1.21 14.69 -22.27
CA GLY A 51 -0.82 15.93 -22.94
C GLY A 51 -0.56 15.75 -24.43
N SER A 52 -0.13 16.82 -25.09
CA SER A 52 0.19 16.82 -26.54
C SER A 52 1.66 17.20 -26.77
N LEU A 53 2.39 16.37 -27.52
CA LEU A 53 3.73 16.73 -27.99
C LEU A 53 3.62 17.64 -29.22
N VAL A 54 4.31 18.78 -29.19
CA VAL A 54 4.24 19.82 -30.24
C VAL A 54 4.76 19.32 -31.60
N ALA A 55 5.56 18.25 -31.63
CA ALA A 55 6.22 17.77 -32.84
C ALA A 55 5.33 16.89 -33.74
N LEU A 56 4.29 16.23 -33.22
CA LEU A 56 3.40 15.34 -33.97
C LEU A 56 2.04 15.24 -33.24
N PRO A 57 0.87 15.31 -33.91
CA PRO A 57 -0.44 15.11 -33.30
C PRO A 57 -0.69 13.61 -33.02
N ILE A 58 0.23 12.96 -32.32
CA ILE A 58 0.11 11.59 -31.85
C ILE A 58 -0.13 11.66 -30.34
N PRO A 59 -1.28 11.18 -29.82
CA PRO A 59 -1.45 11.05 -28.39
C PRO A 59 -0.45 10.03 -27.84
N VAL A 60 0.54 10.49 -27.07
CA VAL A 60 1.48 9.62 -26.38
C VAL A 60 0.92 9.29 -25.02
N LYS A 61 0.59 8.01 -24.79
CA LYS A 61 0.31 7.48 -23.45
C LYS A 61 1.63 7.04 -22.84
N ALA A 62 2.22 7.90 -22.02
CA ALA A 62 3.33 7.53 -21.15
C ALA A 62 2.78 7.37 -19.73
N GLY A 63 3.17 6.30 -19.03
CA GLY A 63 2.74 6.12 -17.65
C GLY A 63 3.56 5.07 -16.92
N SER A 64 3.53 5.14 -15.60
CA SER A 64 4.18 4.16 -14.72
C SER A 64 3.18 3.58 -13.73
N ARG A 65 3.54 2.43 -13.16
CA ARG A 65 2.81 1.78 -12.09
C ARG A 65 3.72 1.54 -10.92
N TYR A 66 3.16 1.67 -9.72
CA TYR A 66 3.86 1.41 -8.48
C TYR A 66 2.96 0.59 -7.57
N GLY A 67 3.33 -0.68 -7.38
CA GLY A 67 2.62 -1.57 -6.48
C GLY A 67 3.06 -1.36 -5.03
N VAL A 68 2.09 -1.18 -4.15
CA VAL A 68 2.23 -1.20 -2.71
C VAL A 68 1.88 -2.60 -2.22
N TYR A 69 2.85 -3.30 -1.66
CA TYR A 69 2.67 -4.67 -1.17
C TYR A 69 3.21 -4.83 0.25
N HIS A 70 2.69 -5.84 0.93
CA HIS A 70 3.03 -6.19 2.29
C HIS A 70 3.68 -7.57 2.35
N CYS A 71 4.88 -7.62 2.94
CA CYS A 71 5.62 -8.83 3.21
C CYS A 71 5.28 -9.36 4.61
N CYS A 72 4.61 -10.50 4.67
CA CYS A 72 4.31 -11.20 5.91
C CYS A 72 5.50 -12.10 6.28
N CYS A 73 6.60 -11.51 6.75
CA CYS A 73 7.69 -12.29 7.33
C CYS A 73 7.23 -12.90 8.66
N ASN A 74 7.88 -13.99 9.09
CA ASN A 74 7.59 -14.65 10.37
C ASN A 74 8.10 -13.85 11.59
N TYR A 75 7.72 -12.57 11.68
CA TYR A 75 8.04 -11.71 12.80
C TYR A 75 7.31 -12.18 14.07
N PRO A 76 7.92 -12.01 15.25
CA PRO A 76 7.20 -12.20 16.49
C PRO A 76 6.04 -11.19 16.61
N GLU A 77 4.98 -11.60 17.29
CA GLU A 77 3.87 -10.71 17.62
C GLU A 77 4.23 -9.85 18.83
N LEU A 78 3.92 -8.56 18.76
CA LEU A 78 3.99 -7.66 19.91
C LEU A 78 2.89 -7.99 20.92
N SER A 79 3.18 -7.71 22.19
CA SER A 79 2.20 -7.76 23.26
C SER A 79 1.07 -6.74 23.04
N THR A 80 -0.02 -6.90 23.79
CA THR A 80 -1.15 -5.95 23.73
C THR A 80 -0.73 -4.53 24.10
N GLU A 81 0.09 -4.38 25.15
CA GLU A 81 0.57 -3.10 25.65
C GLU A 81 1.50 -2.38 24.66
N GLU A 82 2.44 -3.10 24.05
CA GLU A 82 3.32 -2.53 23.01
C GLU A 82 2.51 -2.05 21.81
N LYS A 83 1.52 -2.85 21.38
CA LYS A 83 0.63 -2.49 20.27
C LYS A 83 -0.24 -1.28 20.59
N GLU A 84 -0.73 -1.15 21.82
CA GLU A 84 -1.48 0.03 22.27
C GLU A 84 -0.60 1.28 22.23
N THR A 85 0.64 1.19 22.72
CA THR A 85 1.62 2.27 22.62
C THR A 85 1.85 2.71 21.16
N LEU A 86 1.93 1.77 20.21
CA LEU A 86 2.07 2.12 18.79
C LEU A 86 0.81 2.80 18.23
N ARG A 87 -0.38 2.44 18.72
CA ARG A 87 -1.64 3.05 18.29
C ARG A 87 -1.78 4.47 18.80
N ASP A 88 -1.45 4.73 20.06
CA ASP A 88 -1.48 6.07 20.64
C ASP A 88 -0.55 7.00 19.86
N ARG A 89 0.67 6.53 19.52
CA ARG A 89 1.60 7.29 18.67
C ARG A 89 1.03 7.60 17.29
N TRP A 90 0.26 6.70 16.69
CA TRP A 90 -0.42 6.96 15.42
C TRP A 90 -1.55 7.98 15.59
N ASP A 91 -2.35 7.85 16.65
CA ASP A 91 -3.48 8.74 16.91
C ASP A 91 -3.03 10.19 17.14
N ASP A 92 -1.89 10.40 17.79
CA ASP A 92 -1.27 11.73 17.95
C ASP A 92 -0.69 12.28 16.63
N PHE A 93 -0.22 11.42 15.73
CA PHE A 93 0.49 11.81 14.52
C PHE A 93 -0.43 12.03 13.30
N ARG A 94 -1.54 11.29 13.23
CA ARG A 94 -2.33 11.09 11.99
C ARG A 94 -2.83 12.38 11.34
N ASP A 95 -3.15 13.40 12.12
CA ASP A 95 -3.69 14.64 11.57
C ASP A 95 -2.58 15.45 10.86
N SER A 96 -1.41 15.60 11.50
CA SER A 96 -0.23 16.21 10.87
C SER A 96 0.23 15.43 9.63
N PHE A 97 0.12 14.09 9.66
CA PHE A 97 0.41 13.24 8.53
C PHE A 97 -0.50 13.54 7.34
N ARG A 98 -1.82 13.63 7.56
CA ARG A 98 -2.83 13.92 6.52
C ARG A 98 -2.65 15.31 5.94
N GLU A 99 -2.28 16.30 6.75
CA GLU A 99 -1.98 17.66 6.28
C GLU A 99 -0.78 17.66 5.34
N ASP A 100 0.32 17.03 5.76
CA ASP A 100 1.54 16.96 4.95
C ASP A 100 1.38 16.12 3.69
N TRP A 101 0.61 15.03 3.77
CA TRP A 101 0.18 14.29 2.60
C TRP A 101 -0.58 15.20 1.65
N SER A 102 -1.53 15.97 2.17
CA SER A 102 -2.38 16.86 1.37
C SER A 102 -1.60 17.94 0.64
N LYS A 103 -0.54 18.47 1.26
CA LYS A 103 0.37 19.44 0.63
C LYS A 103 1.12 18.84 -0.57
N LYS A 104 1.40 17.53 -0.58
CA LYS A 104 2.20 16.87 -1.61
C LYS A 104 1.37 16.20 -2.71
N PHE A 105 0.26 15.55 -2.33
CA PHE A 105 -0.48 14.65 -3.20
C PHE A 105 -1.93 15.09 -3.44
N GLY A 106 -2.34 16.23 -2.88
CA GLY A 106 -3.72 16.67 -2.86
C GLY A 106 -4.49 16.12 -1.66
N LYS A 107 -5.67 16.69 -1.42
CA LYS A 107 -6.47 16.47 -0.20
C LYS A 107 -6.59 14.98 0.17
N TRP A 108 -6.31 14.66 1.44
CA TRP A 108 -6.56 13.33 1.98
C TRP A 108 -8.00 12.89 1.70
N PRO A 109 -8.22 11.66 1.20
CA PRO A 109 -9.54 11.25 0.77
C PRO A 109 -10.51 11.13 1.95
N THR A 110 -11.76 11.50 1.68
CA THR A 110 -12.85 11.47 2.66
C THR A 110 -14.07 10.75 2.09
N ASP A 111 -14.90 10.20 2.97
CA ASP A 111 -16.24 9.69 2.65
C ASP A 111 -17.25 10.30 3.63
N LYS A 112 -18.28 10.97 3.12
CA LYS A 112 -19.29 11.69 3.93
C LYS A 112 -18.72 12.61 5.01
N GLY A 113 -17.58 13.25 4.72
CA GLY A 113 -16.89 14.16 5.66
C GLY A 113 -15.88 13.48 6.58
N GLU A 114 -15.89 12.15 6.66
CA GLU A 114 -14.94 11.38 7.47
C GLU A 114 -13.68 11.06 6.68
N ASN A 115 -12.52 11.24 7.31
CA ASN A 115 -11.24 10.86 6.70
C ASN A 115 -11.17 9.35 6.49
N TRP A 116 -10.69 8.93 5.32
CA TRP A 116 -10.33 7.53 5.13
C TRP A 116 -9.26 7.12 6.16
N PRO A 117 -9.29 5.87 6.66
CA PRO A 117 -8.24 5.37 7.54
C PRO A 117 -6.88 5.37 6.82
N GLY A 118 -5.83 5.64 7.59
CA GLY A 118 -4.45 5.36 7.19
C GLY A 118 -4.16 3.90 7.49
N HIS A 119 -3.89 3.12 6.45
CA HIS A 119 -3.54 1.71 6.58
C HIS A 119 -2.03 1.56 6.72
N HIS A 120 -1.58 0.86 7.76
CA HIS A 120 -0.17 0.50 7.91
C HIS A 120 0.17 -0.68 7.00
N ILE A 121 1.08 -0.47 6.03
CA ILE A 121 1.51 -1.51 5.07
C ILE A 121 2.11 -2.67 5.85
N ARG A 122 3.15 -2.44 6.65
CA ARG A 122 3.61 -3.35 7.70
C ARG A 122 2.75 -3.16 8.94
N ASP A 123 2.09 -4.24 9.34
CA ASP A 123 1.19 -4.28 10.48
C ASP A 123 1.85 -3.88 11.80
N LEU A 124 1.14 -3.11 12.62
CA LEU A 124 1.62 -2.67 13.93
C LEU A 124 1.90 -3.86 14.86
N LYS A 125 1.06 -4.91 14.83
CA LYS A 125 1.25 -6.11 15.67
C LYS A 125 2.56 -6.83 15.39
N HIS A 126 3.16 -6.61 14.21
CA HIS A 126 4.41 -7.24 13.78
C HIS A 126 5.54 -6.21 13.62
N GLY A 127 5.50 -5.14 14.42
CA GLY A 127 6.56 -4.13 14.51
C GLY A 127 6.55 -3.09 13.39
N GLY A 128 5.42 -2.91 12.69
CA GLY A 128 5.24 -1.79 11.77
C GLY A 128 5.43 -0.45 12.47
N ASN A 129 6.20 0.46 11.88
CA ASN A 129 6.41 1.78 12.45
C ASN A 129 5.11 2.61 12.28
N PRO A 130 4.50 3.11 13.37
CA PRO A 130 3.20 3.77 13.33
C PRO A 130 3.23 5.14 12.65
N VAL A 131 4.41 5.76 12.52
CA VAL A 131 4.58 7.14 12.02
C VAL A 131 5.54 7.23 10.83
N ASP A 132 6.04 6.10 10.34
CA ASP A 132 6.80 6.08 9.09
C ASP A 132 5.85 6.38 7.93
N ARG A 133 6.14 7.47 7.22
CA ARG A 133 5.32 7.95 6.10
C ARG A 133 5.30 6.99 4.92
N ASN A 134 6.33 6.15 4.79
CA ASN A 134 6.40 5.11 3.77
C ASN A 134 5.66 3.84 4.17
N ASN A 135 5.22 3.75 5.43
CA ASN A 135 4.46 2.62 5.95
C ASN A 135 2.95 2.88 5.93
N ILE A 136 2.47 4.02 5.41
CA ILE A 136 1.06 4.42 5.55
C ILE A 136 0.48 4.82 4.19
N ILE A 137 -0.66 4.22 3.84
CA ILE A 137 -1.45 4.61 2.66
C ILE A 137 -2.89 4.94 3.06
N PRO A 138 -3.56 5.88 2.38
CA PRO A 138 -5.01 6.01 2.53
C PRO A 138 -5.66 4.72 2.04
N ALA A 139 -6.68 4.22 2.75
CA ALA A 139 -7.49 3.10 2.30
C ALA A 139 -8.96 3.39 2.55
N GLN A 140 -9.83 3.08 1.57
CA GLN A 140 -11.27 3.23 1.78
C GLN A 140 -11.71 2.37 2.99
N PRO A 141 -12.68 2.80 3.84
CA PRO A 141 -13.05 2.05 5.04
C PRO A 141 -13.38 0.57 4.82
N GLY A 142 -14.03 0.22 3.72
CA GLY A 142 -14.30 -1.17 3.33
C GLY A 142 -13.01 -1.94 3.04
N THR A 143 -12.13 -1.38 2.21
CA THR A 143 -10.82 -1.94 1.87
C THR A 143 -9.93 -2.11 3.11
N HIS A 144 -9.87 -1.11 3.99
CA HIS A 144 -9.12 -1.18 5.23
C HIS A 144 -9.58 -2.36 6.12
N LYS A 145 -10.89 -2.62 6.19
CA LYS A 145 -11.42 -3.80 6.90
C LYS A 145 -11.01 -5.11 6.22
N LEU A 146 -11.00 -5.16 4.88
CA LEU A 146 -10.55 -6.33 4.13
C LEU A 146 -9.07 -6.65 4.39
N PHE A 147 -8.20 -5.64 4.39
CA PHE A 147 -6.78 -5.81 4.72
C PHE A 147 -6.60 -6.39 6.12
N ASN A 148 -7.21 -5.77 7.13
CA ASN A 148 -7.13 -6.21 8.52
C ASN A 148 -7.62 -7.66 8.73
N LYS A 149 -8.64 -8.09 7.98
CA LYS A 149 -9.13 -9.47 8.01
C LYS A 149 -8.16 -10.46 7.35
N ALA A 150 -7.46 -10.04 6.30
CA ALA A 150 -6.58 -10.89 5.50
C ALA A 150 -5.19 -11.08 6.12
N TYR A 151 -4.65 -10.06 6.79
CA TYR A 151 -3.31 -10.06 7.38
C TYR A 151 -3.01 -11.29 8.26
N PRO A 152 -3.88 -11.71 9.20
CA PRO A 152 -3.61 -12.88 10.03
C PRO A 152 -3.41 -14.17 9.23
N ALA A 153 -4.11 -14.35 8.11
CA ALA A 153 -3.92 -15.52 7.25
C ALA A 153 -2.57 -15.45 6.51
N CYS A 154 -2.16 -14.25 6.09
CA CYS A 154 -0.86 -14.03 5.45
C CYS A 154 0.31 -14.33 6.38
N TYR A 155 0.28 -13.82 7.62
CA TYR A 155 1.29 -14.12 8.63
C TYR A 155 1.35 -15.60 9.06
N ARG A 156 0.23 -16.33 8.93
CA ARG A 156 0.20 -17.80 9.14
C ARG A 156 0.64 -18.61 7.92
N GLY A 157 1.05 -17.96 6.83
CA GLY A 157 1.45 -18.62 5.58
C GLY A 157 0.34 -19.40 4.91
N GLN A 158 -0.90 -18.92 5.03
CA GLN A 158 -2.08 -19.56 4.47
C GLN A 158 -2.36 -19.07 3.04
N SER A 159 -3.02 -19.94 2.27
CA SER A 159 -3.57 -19.59 0.96
C SER A 159 -4.57 -18.41 1.07
N PRO A 160 -4.62 -17.49 0.09
CA PRO A 160 -3.84 -17.51 -1.16
C PRO A 160 -2.47 -16.82 -1.06
N TRP A 161 -2.15 -16.20 0.08
CA TRP A 161 -1.02 -15.28 0.24
C TRP A 161 0.36 -15.93 0.17
N ASN A 162 0.42 -17.24 0.37
CA ASN A 162 1.64 -18.05 0.27
C ASN A 162 1.97 -18.50 -1.18
N SER A 163 1.27 -17.96 -2.18
CA SER A 163 1.44 -18.33 -3.58
C SER A 163 1.44 -17.12 -4.51
N VAL A 164 2.14 -17.24 -5.63
CA VAL A 164 2.26 -16.18 -6.64
C VAL A 164 0.94 -16.01 -7.39
N GLY A 165 0.49 -14.76 -7.50
CA GLY A 165 -0.69 -14.34 -8.26
C GLY A 165 -0.36 -13.93 -9.70
N PRO A 166 -1.37 -13.44 -10.44
CA PRO A 166 -1.16 -12.90 -11.78
C PRO A 166 -0.36 -11.59 -11.75
N ASP A 167 0.27 -11.24 -12.88
CA ASP A 167 1.04 -9.99 -13.00
C ASP A 167 0.19 -8.73 -12.82
N LEU A 168 -1.10 -8.80 -13.20
CA LEU A 168 -2.09 -7.74 -12.98
C LEU A 168 -3.47 -8.37 -12.66
N PRO A 169 -3.96 -8.28 -11.41
CA PRO A 169 -5.19 -8.96 -10.96
C PRO A 169 -6.48 -8.18 -11.22
N TYR A 170 -6.43 -7.03 -11.90
CA TYR A 170 -7.57 -6.16 -12.17
C TYR A 170 -7.40 -5.43 -13.50
N THR A 171 -8.45 -4.78 -13.98
CA THR A 171 -8.45 -3.99 -15.22
C THR A 171 -8.63 -2.50 -14.94
N ASP A 172 -8.11 -1.65 -15.84
CA ASP A 172 -8.08 -0.18 -15.72
C ASP A 172 -9.43 0.53 -15.93
N ASN A 173 -10.54 -0.16 -15.71
CA ASN A 173 -11.87 0.35 -16.06
C ASN A 173 -12.21 1.66 -15.34
#